data_AF-A0A0F7CPE7-F1
#
_entry.id   AF-A0A0F7CPE7-F1
#
_cell.length_a   1.000
_cell.length_b   1.000
_cell.length_c   1.000
_cell.angle_alpha   90.00
_cell.angle_beta   90.00
_cell.angle_gamma   90.00
#
_symmetry.space_group_name_H-M   'P 1'
#
loop_
_entity.id
_entity.type
_entity.pdbx_description
1 polymer ?
#
loop_
_entity_poly.entity_id
_entity_poly.type
_entity_poly.pdbx_seq_one_letter_code
_entity_poly.pdbx_strand_id
1 'polypeptide(L)'
;MDEDDLSRLADHAIAWAEGHLGSTAYATRCLAFVEDAYERANGLELFGGDTAHESAVLYEAATRTGPPPRGAFVFYDSVGELLGTRRNWGHVGIALGDGRVIHAWDRVRIDPAEHLEDLTPPPGWDLLRRAGWAPAERFLRGSRPRRWTTDAPAAARHDQATRFGSGT
;
A
#
# COMPACT_ATOMS: atom_id res chain seq x y z
N MET A 1 0.45 -4.56 21.37
CA MET A 1 1.50 -5.15 20.53
C MET A 1 2.78 -4.50 20.97
N ASP A 2 3.73 -5.30 21.42
CA ASP A 2 5.07 -4.83 21.71
C ASP A 2 5.90 -4.78 20.41
N GLU A 3 7.17 -4.41 20.51
CA GLU A 3 8.06 -4.26 19.36
C GLU A 3 8.32 -5.58 18.64
N ASP A 4 8.45 -6.68 19.39
CA ASP A 4 8.70 -8.02 18.85
C ASP A 4 7.47 -8.51 18.04
N ASP A 5 6.26 -8.28 18.55
CA ASP A 5 5.02 -8.52 17.82
C ASP A 5 4.99 -7.74 16.50
N LEU A 6 5.26 -6.44 16.55
CA LEU A 6 5.21 -5.57 15.37
C LEU A 6 6.24 -5.98 14.32
N SER A 7 7.45 -6.34 14.75
CA SER A 7 8.51 -6.85 13.88
C SER A 7 8.09 -8.15 13.18
N ARG A 8 7.53 -9.10 13.93
CA ARG A 8 7.03 -10.36 13.36
C ARG A 8 5.90 -10.14 12.35
N LEU A 9 4.95 -9.26 12.67
CA LEU A 9 3.85 -8.92 11.75
C LEU A 9 4.36 -8.29 10.45
N ALA A 10 5.37 -7.42 10.55
CA ALA A 10 6.03 -6.80 9.40
C ALA A 10 6.76 -7.84 8.55
N ASP A 11 7.49 -8.77 9.16
CA ASP A 11 8.21 -9.82 8.43
C ASP A 11 7.25 -10.75 7.68
N HIS A 12 6.13 -11.13 8.29
CA HIS A 12 5.08 -11.88 7.61
C HIS A 12 4.50 -11.11 6.41
N ALA A 13 4.19 -9.83 6.59
CA ALA A 13 3.63 -8.98 5.54
C ALA A 13 4.62 -8.81 4.37
N ILE A 14 5.90 -8.60 4.67
CA ILE A 14 6.95 -8.46 3.66
C ILE A 14 7.16 -9.77 2.92
N ALA A 15 7.25 -10.91 3.62
CA ALA A 15 7.38 -12.22 2.98
C ALA A 15 6.18 -12.52 2.05
N TRP A 16 4.97 -12.15 2.49
CA TRP A 16 3.77 -12.27 1.66
C TRP A 16 3.86 -11.37 0.42
N ALA A 17 4.28 -10.11 0.59
CA ALA A 17 4.42 -9.16 -0.51
C ALA A 17 5.48 -9.59 -1.53
N GLU A 18 6.61 -10.12 -1.06
CA GLU A 18 7.68 -10.68 -1.90
C GLU A 18 7.21 -11.88 -2.71
N GLY A 19 6.36 -12.74 -2.13
CA GLY A 19 5.70 -13.84 -2.83
C GLY A 19 4.80 -13.40 -3.99
N HIS A 20 4.50 -12.10 -4.11
CA HIS A 20 3.69 -11.52 -5.17
C HIS A 20 4.48 -10.67 -6.18
N LEU A 21 5.82 -10.64 -6.09
CA LEU A 21 6.65 -9.89 -7.03
C LEU A 21 6.32 -10.21 -8.49
N GLY A 22 6.22 -9.17 -9.32
CA GLY A 22 5.86 -9.27 -10.73
C GLY A 22 4.37 -9.44 -11.00
N SER A 23 3.53 -9.68 -9.98
CA SER A 23 2.08 -9.79 -10.15
C SER A 23 1.47 -8.47 -10.62
N THR A 24 0.58 -8.55 -11.61
CA THR A 24 -0.23 -7.41 -12.08
C THR A 24 -1.62 -7.37 -11.43
N ALA A 25 -1.94 -8.32 -10.54
CA ALA A 25 -3.27 -8.40 -9.90
C ALA A 25 -3.63 -7.17 -9.06
N TYR A 26 -2.61 -6.43 -8.60
CA TYR A 26 -2.74 -5.21 -7.81
C TYR A 26 -2.35 -3.94 -8.58
N ALA A 27 -2.24 -4.01 -9.91
CA ALA A 27 -1.94 -2.83 -10.72
C ALA A 27 -2.93 -1.71 -10.36
N THR A 28 -2.43 -0.50 -10.11
CA THR A 28 -3.20 0.68 -9.66
C THR A 28 -3.97 0.54 -8.32
N ARG A 29 -3.73 -0.53 -7.54
CA ARG A 29 -4.37 -0.81 -6.24
C ARG A 29 -3.35 -0.91 -5.09
N CYS A 30 -2.47 0.08 -4.99
CA CYS A 30 -1.37 0.09 -4.01
C CYS A 30 -1.83 -0.04 -2.55
N LEU A 31 -2.92 0.65 -2.16
CA LEU A 31 -3.45 0.54 -0.80
C LEU A 31 -3.94 -0.89 -0.50
N ALA A 32 -4.79 -1.44 -1.36
CA ALA A 32 -5.30 -2.80 -1.20
C ALA A 32 -4.17 -3.83 -1.15
N PHE A 33 -3.08 -3.62 -1.90
CA PHE A 33 -1.91 -4.50 -1.86
C PHE A 33 -1.22 -4.49 -0.49
N VAL A 34 -0.92 -3.31 0.05
CA VAL A 34 -0.21 -3.22 1.34
C VAL A 34 -1.10 -3.63 2.52
N GLU A 35 -2.41 -3.40 2.42
CA GLU A 35 -3.40 -3.90 3.37
C GLU A 35 -3.48 -5.43 3.30
N ASP A 36 -3.72 -6.03 2.13
CA ASP A 36 -3.76 -7.48 1.96
C ASP A 36 -2.47 -8.16 2.46
N ALA A 37 -1.31 -7.53 2.25
CA ALA A 37 -0.05 -8.05 2.76
C ALA A 37 -0.04 -8.17 4.28
N TYR A 38 -0.48 -7.13 5.00
CA TYR A 38 -0.58 -7.19 6.45
C TYR A 38 -1.73 -8.07 6.93
N GLU A 39 -2.89 -7.94 6.33
CA GLU A 39 -4.12 -8.61 6.73
C GLU A 39 -4.04 -10.13 6.53
N ARG A 40 -3.61 -10.58 5.35
CA ARG A 40 -3.65 -12.00 4.98
C ARG A 40 -2.51 -12.78 5.59
N ALA A 41 -1.31 -12.18 5.65
CA ALA A 41 -0.17 -12.83 6.26
C ALA A 41 -0.34 -13.02 7.77
N ASN A 42 -1.17 -12.19 8.41
CA ASN A 42 -1.32 -12.18 9.86
C ASN A 42 -2.72 -12.57 10.36
N GLY A 43 -3.70 -12.81 9.49
CA GLY A 43 -5.06 -13.14 9.89
C GLY A 43 -5.78 -11.98 10.58
N LEU A 44 -5.60 -10.78 10.04
CA LEU A 44 -6.12 -9.52 10.57
C LEU A 44 -6.97 -8.80 9.52
N GLU A 45 -7.70 -7.79 9.98
CA GLU A 45 -8.35 -6.74 9.20
C GLU A 45 -7.86 -5.39 9.73
N LEU A 46 -7.36 -4.56 8.83
CA LEU A 46 -6.96 -3.18 9.05
C LEU A 46 -8.15 -2.26 8.79
N PHE A 47 -8.08 -1.05 9.36
CA PHE A 47 -9.07 -0.01 9.11
C PHE A 47 -8.34 1.26 8.66
N GLY A 48 -8.52 1.59 7.39
CA GLY A 48 -7.93 2.75 6.71
C GLY A 48 -8.97 3.61 6.00
N GLY A 49 -8.51 4.53 5.16
CA GLY A 49 -9.37 5.29 4.25
C GLY A 49 -9.62 4.55 2.93
N ASP A 50 -10.45 5.12 2.06
CA ASP A 50 -10.77 4.50 0.76
C ASP A 50 -9.64 4.66 -0.27
N THR A 51 -8.65 5.51 0.04
CA THR A 51 -7.50 5.83 -0.81
C THR A 51 -6.21 5.91 0.01
N ALA A 52 -5.06 5.73 -0.65
CA ALA A 52 -3.77 5.82 0.03
C ALA A 52 -3.55 7.22 0.63
N HIS A 53 -4.06 8.27 -0.01
CA HIS A 53 -4.01 9.63 0.54
C HIS A 53 -4.86 9.78 1.81
N GLU A 54 -6.10 9.30 1.81
CA GLU A 54 -6.97 9.32 3.00
C GLU A 54 -6.34 8.53 4.15
N SER A 55 -5.78 7.34 3.87
CA SER A 55 -5.03 6.54 4.84
C SER A 55 -3.80 7.28 5.37
N ALA A 56 -3.04 7.99 4.52
CA ALA A 56 -1.90 8.79 4.95
C ALA A 56 -2.31 9.90 5.93
N VAL A 57 -3.43 10.57 5.69
CA VAL A 57 -4.00 11.59 6.59
C VAL A 57 -4.44 10.95 7.89
N LEU A 58 -5.21 9.85 7.83
CA LEU A 58 -5.70 9.13 9.02
C LEU A 58 -4.57 8.62 9.91
N TYR A 59 -3.44 8.23 9.32
CA TYR A 59 -2.25 7.74 10.04
C TYR A 59 -1.24 8.83 10.37
N GLU A 60 -1.55 10.10 10.05
CA GLU A 60 -0.72 11.27 10.32
C GLU A 60 0.69 11.14 9.72
N ALA A 61 0.78 10.57 8.52
CA ALA A 61 2.06 10.24 7.87
C ALA A 61 2.97 11.47 7.69
N ALA A 62 2.37 12.63 7.39
CA ALA A 62 3.09 13.89 7.18
C ALA A 62 3.85 14.40 8.42
N THR A 63 3.50 13.91 9.62
CA THR A 63 4.22 14.27 10.87
C THR A 63 5.55 13.55 11.00
N ARG A 64 5.83 12.56 10.13
CA ARG A 64 7.01 11.71 10.20
C ARG A 64 7.86 11.87 8.94
N THR A 65 9.05 12.41 9.15
CA THR A 65 10.08 12.61 8.13
C THR A 65 11.25 11.66 8.39
N GLY A 66 12.26 11.64 7.53
CA GLY A 66 13.42 10.76 7.67
C GLY A 66 13.19 9.33 7.18
N PRO A 67 14.12 8.40 7.45
CA PRO A 67 14.06 7.03 6.96
C PRO A 67 12.96 6.22 7.68
N PRO A 68 12.04 5.56 6.94
CA PRO A 68 11.01 4.74 7.54
C PRO A 68 11.61 3.42 8.07
N PRO A 69 11.18 2.92 9.25
CA PRO A 69 11.59 1.60 9.72
C PRO A 69 10.98 0.50 8.85
N ARG A 70 11.58 -0.70 8.89
CA ARG A 70 11.04 -1.89 8.22
C ARG A 70 9.58 -2.13 8.62
N GLY A 71 8.73 -2.43 7.64
CA GLY A 71 7.29 -2.62 7.84
C GLY A 71 6.45 -1.34 7.87
N ALA A 72 7.05 -0.15 7.93
CA ALA A 72 6.28 1.08 7.84
C ALA A 72 5.61 1.23 6.47
N PHE A 73 4.43 1.85 6.45
CA PHE A 73 3.82 2.33 5.22
C PHE A 73 4.45 3.65 4.82
N VAL A 74 4.93 3.74 3.59
CA VAL A 74 5.54 4.94 3.01
C VAL A 74 4.58 5.52 1.99
N PHE A 75 4.16 6.76 2.20
CA PHE A 75 3.11 7.40 1.42
C PHE A 75 3.68 8.46 0.48
N TYR A 76 3.02 8.59 -0.65
CA TYR A 76 3.27 9.61 -1.66
C TYR A 76 1.95 10.23 -2.08
N ASP A 77 1.94 11.53 -2.35
CA ASP A 77 0.87 12.16 -3.09
C ASP A 77 0.91 11.66 -4.53
N SER A 78 -0.26 11.34 -5.06
CA SER A 78 -0.47 10.88 -6.43
C SER A 78 -1.73 11.53 -6.95
N VAL A 79 -1.55 12.65 -7.65
CA VAL A 79 -2.65 13.47 -8.16
C VAL A 79 -2.92 13.09 -9.60
N GLY A 80 -4.17 12.77 -9.92
CA GLY A 80 -4.55 12.43 -11.28
C GLY A 80 -6.04 12.22 -11.43
N GLU A 81 -6.44 11.97 -12.68
CA GLU A 81 -7.83 11.75 -13.04
C GLU A 81 -8.20 10.28 -12.91
N LEU A 82 -9.26 10.02 -12.16
CA LEU A 82 -9.85 8.69 -12.01
C LEU A 82 -11.37 8.85 -11.88
N LEU A 83 -12.13 8.08 -12.67
CA LEU A 83 -13.60 8.15 -12.71
C LEU A 83 -14.15 9.58 -12.89
N GLY A 84 -13.52 10.37 -13.77
CA GLY A 84 -13.92 11.74 -14.09
C GLY A 84 -13.61 12.77 -12.99
N THR A 85 -12.87 12.40 -11.95
CA THR A 85 -12.46 13.31 -10.87
C THR A 85 -10.96 13.39 -10.78
N ARG A 86 -10.41 14.61 -10.88
CA ARG A 86 -8.99 14.88 -10.59
C ARG A 86 -8.83 15.23 -9.11
N ARG A 87 -8.11 14.40 -8.36
CA ARG A 87 -7.74 14.66 -6.96
C ARG A 87 -6.49 13.88 -6.56
N ASN A 88 -6.02 14.08 -5.33
CA ASN A 88 -4.97 13.25 -4.76
C ASN A 88 -5.55 11.90 -4.30
N TRP A 89 -5.16 10.82 -4.96
CA TRP A 89 -5.52 9.44 -4.60
C TRP A 89 -4.45 8.78 -3.73
N GLY A 90 -3.24 9.34 -3.75
CA GLY A 90 -2.07 8.85 -3.04
C GLY A 90 -1.49 7.57 -3.63
N HIS A 91 -0.31 7.24 -3.16
CA HIS A 91 0.38 5.98 -3.43
C HIS A 91 1.07 5.49 -2.14
N VAL A 92 1.21 4.18 -1.98
CA VAL A 92 1.78 3.59 -0.77
C VAL A 92 2.62 2.34 -1.08
N GLY A 93 3.66 2.13 -0.29
CA GLY A 93 4.47 0.91 -0.26
C GLY A 93 4.88 0.52 1.15
N ILE A 94 5.39 -0.71 1.33
CA ILE A 94 5.92 -1.21 2.60
C ILE A 94 7.44 -1.03 2.59
N ALA A 95 7.99 -0.34 3.59
CA ALA A 95 9.42 -0.17 3.76
C ALA A 95 10.12 -1.49 4.10
N LEU A 96 11.23 -1.79 3.42
CA LEU A 96 12.02 -3.00 3.64
C LEU A 96 13.09 -2.83 4.74
N GLY A 97 13.34 -1.59 5.16
CA GLY A 97 14.31 -1.23 6.21
C GLY A 97 15.66 -0.74 5.70
N ASP A 98 15.90 -0.81 4.39
CA ASP A 98 17.16 -0.44 3.74
C ASP A 98 16.99 0.66 2.68
N GLY A 99 15.98 1.51 2.88
CA GLY A 99 15.63 2.60 1.96
C GLY A 99 14.80 2.16 0.75
N ARG A 100 14.56 0.85 0.56
CA ARG A 100 13.67 0.33 -0.49
C ARG A 100 12.25 0.12 0.02
N VAL A 101 11.30 0.13 -0.90
CA VAL A 101 9.89 -0.18 -0.66
C VAL A 101 9.41 -1.26 -1.62
N ILE A 102 8.57 -2.16 -1.14
CA ILE A 102 7.75 -3.02 -1.99
C ILE A 102 6.37 -2.41 -2.18
N HIS A 103 5.91 -2.28 -3.42
CA HIS A 103 4.64 -1.61 -3.74
C HIS A 103 4.03 -2.17 -5.03
N ALA A 104 2.75 -1.90 -5.23
CA ALA A 104 2.07 -2.17 -6.49
C ALA A 104 1.92 -0.89 -7.31
N TRP A 105 2.51 -0.86 -8.50
CA TRP A 105 2.39 0.23 -9.47
C TRP A 105 1.67 -0.25 -10.74
N ASP A 106 2.43 -0.58 -11.78
CA ASP A 106 2.01 -1.38 -12.94
C ASP A 106 1.99 -2.88 -12.61
N ARG A 107 2.91 -3.28 -11.73
CA ARG A 107 3.05 -4.60 -11.13
C ARG A 107 3.58 -4.45 -9.71
N VAL A 108 3.53 -5.52 -8.93
CA VAL A 108 4.24 -5.58 -7.66
C VAL A 108 5.74 -5.58 -7.93
N ARG A 109 6.46 -4.65 -7.31
CA ARG A 109 7.90 -4.47 -7.52
C ARG A 109 8.56 -3.81 -6.31
N ILE A 110 9.89 -3.85 -6.29
CA ILE A 110 10.71 -3.20 -5.28
C ILE A 110 11.50 -2.09 -5.96
N ASP A 111 11.42 -0.90 -5.40
CA ASP A 111 12.17 0.27 -5.86
C ASP A 111 12.79 1.01 -4.65
N PRO A 112 13.88 1.75 -4.83
CA PRO A 112 14.34 2.73 -3.84
C PRO A 112 13.24 3.77 -3.59
N ALA A 113 12.94 4.04 -2.31
CA ALA A 113 11.86 4.96 -1.93
C ALA A 113 12.04 6.36 -2.53
N GLU A 114 13.27 6.84 -2.67
CA GLU A 114 13.58 8.14 -3.25
C GLU A 114 13.38 8.20 -4.77
N HIS A 115 13.50 7.06 -5.48
CA HIS A 115 13.31 7.00 -6.92
C HIS A 115 11.84 6.88 -7.33
N LEU A 116 10.90 6.73 -6.38
CA LEU A 116 9.48 6.69 -6.70
C LEU A 116 8.98 8.02 -7.31
N GLU A 117 9.57 9.15 -6.92
CA GLU A 117 9.21 10.47 -7.45
C GLU A 117 9.64 10.65 -8.92
N ASP A 118 10.56 9.81 -9.42
CA ASP A 118 11.05 9.82 -10.80
C ASP A 118 10.28 8.87 -11.72
N LEU A 119 9.33 8.11 -11.19
CA LEU A 119 8.55 7.16 -11.98
C LEU A 119 7.62 7.87 -12.94
N THR A 120 7.66 7.48 -14.21
CA THR A 120 6.69 7.94 -15.21
C THR A 120 5.29 7.50 -14.79
N PRO A 121 4.38 8.44 -14.51
CA PRO A 121 3.01 8.12 -14.15
C PRO A 121 2.18 7.85 -15.42
N PRO A 122 1.02 7.20 -15.28
CA PRO A 122 0.10 7.06 -16.40
C PRO A 122 -0.36 8.43 -16.94
N PRO A 123 -0.77 8.53 -18.21
CA PRO A 123 -1.26 9.80 -18.77
C PRO A 123 -2.36 10.43 -17.92
N GLY A 124 -2.26 11.75 -17.70
CA GLY A 124 -3.20 12.50 -16.86
C GLY A 124 -2.87 12.53 -15.37
N TRP A 125 -1.79 11.89 -14.95
CA TRP A 125 -1.30 11.88 -13.56
C TRP A 125 -0.01 12.69 -13.42
N ASP A 126 0.13 13.34 -12.26
CA ASP A 126 1.34 14.06 -11.87
C ASP A 126 2.40 13.09 -11.34
N LEU A 127 3.66 13.53 -11.30
CA LEU A 127 4.73 12.80 -10.62
C LEU A 127 4.40 12.60 -9.14
N LEU A 128 4.84 11.47 -8.58
CA LEU A 128 4.70 11.21 -7.15
C LEU A 128 5.46 12.25 -6.34
N ARG A 129 4.94 12.56 -5.15
CA ARG A 129 5.63 13.41 -4.17
C ARG A 129 5.60 12.76 -2.80
N ARG A 130 6.72 12.69 -2.09
CA ARG A 130 6.76 12.03 -0.79
C ARG A 130 5.85 12.75 0.23
N ALA A 131 4.90 12.01 0.80
CA ALA A 131 3.90 12.51 1.76
C ALA A 131 4.20 12.13 3.23
N GLY A 132 5.20 11.27 3.46
CA GLY A 132 5.64 10.84 4.79
C GLY A 132 5.52 9.34 4.99
N TRP A 133 5.49 8.88 6.24
CA TRP A 133 5.37 7.45 6.56
C TRP A 133 4.61 7.21 7.87
N ALA A 134 4.01 6.02 8.01
CA ALA A 134 3.32 5.59 9.22
C ALA A 134 3.89 4.27 9.75
N PRO A 135 4.19 4.17 11.07
CA PRO A 135 4.69 2.93 11.66
C PRO A 135 3.57 1.89 11.77
N ALA A 136 3.96 0.61 11.82
CA ALA A 136 3.03 -0.51 11.99
C ALA A 136 2.08 -0.35 13.17
N GLU A 137 2.59 0.10 14.32
CA GLU A 137 1.79 0.40 15.50
C GLU A 137 0.60 1.34 15.20
N ARG A 138 0.78 2.30 14.29
CA ARG A 138 -0.22 3.33 14.01
C ARG A 138 -1.37 2.79 13.16
N PHE A 139 -1.08 2.06 12.09
CA PHE A 139 -2.10 1.54 11.18
C PHE A 139 -2.71 0.22 11.66
N LEU A 140 -2.00 -0.55 12.51
CA LEU A 140 -2.54 -1.74 13.16
C LEU A 140 -3.47 -1.40 14.36
N ARG A 141 -3.55 -0.14 14.78
CA ARG A 141 -4.39 0.29 15.90
C ARG A 141 -5.86 0.05 15.57
N GLY A 142 -6.52 -0.79 16.37
CA GLY A 142 -7.93 -1.14 16.19
C GLY A 142 -8.17 -2.28 15.19
N SER A 143 -7.11 -2.86 14.62
CA SER A 143 -7.19 -4.07 13.81
C SER A 143 -7.86 -5.21 14.57
N ARG A 144 -8.52 -6.10 13.82
CA ARG A 144 -9.28 -7.23 14.39
C ARG A 144 -8.87 -8.54 13.73
N PRO A 145 -8.95 -9.67 14.44
CA PRO A 145 -8.77 -10.98 13.82
C PRO A 145 -9.78 -11.18 12.69
N ARG A 146 -9.31 -11.64 11.53
CA ARG A 146 -10.14 -11.98 10.38
C ARG A 146 -9.56 -13.19 9.66
N ARG A 147 -10.44 -14.14 9.31
CA ARG A 147 -10.07 -15.28 8.47
C ARG A 147 -10.38 -14.97 7.02
N TRP A 148 -9.33 -14.99 6.19
CA TRP A 148 -9.43 -14.84 4.74
C TRP A 148 -9.57 -16.22 4.09
N THR A 149 -10.63 -16.44 3.32
CA THR A 149 -10.89 -17.70 2.61
C THR A 149 -10.73 -17.57 1.09
N THR A 150 -10.60 -16.35 0.58
CA THR A 150 -10.40 -16.06 -0.84
C THR A 150 -8.93 -16.01 -1.18
N ASP A 151 -8.59 -16.42 -2.40
CA ASP A 151 -7.26 -16.16 -2.98
C ASP A 151 -7.09 -14.66 -3.21
N ALA A 152 -5.98 -14.09 -2.71
CA ALA A 152 -5.80 -12.63 -2.73
C ALA A 152 -5.65 -12.06 -4.14
N PRO A 153 -4.78 -12.62 -5.01
CA PRO A 153 -4.70 -12.16 -6.40
C PRO A 153 -6.03 -12.31 -7.15
N ALA A 154 -6.80 -13.38 -6.93
CA ALA A 154 -8.11 -13.54 -7.54
C ALA A 154 -9.12 -12.48 -7.04
N ALA A 155 -9.15 -12.22 -5.73
CA ALA A 155 -9.98 -11.18 -5.14
C ALA A 155 -9.62 -9.78 -5.67
N ALA A 156 -8.32 -9.45 -5.70
CA ALA A 156 -7.83 -8.17 -6.21
C ALA A 156 -8.20 -7.96 -7.70
N ARG A 157 -8.07 -9.01 -8.53
CA ARG A 157 -8.51 -8.98 -9.94
C ARG A 157 -10.01 -8.78 -10.07
N HIS A 158 -10.81 -9.47 -9.25
CA HIS A 158 -12.26 -9.30 -9.24
C HIS A 158 -12.64 -7.85 -8.89
N ASP A 159 -12.06 -7.31 -7.82
CA ASP A 159 -12.34 -5.94 -7.40
C ASP A 159 -11.87 -4.88 -8.39
N GLN A 160 -10.80 -5.17 -9.15
CA GLN A 160 -10.36 -4.31 -10.25
C GLN A 160 -11.38 -4.31 -11.39
N ALA A 161 -11.89 -5.47 -11.79
CA ALA A 161 -12.90 -5.58 -12.82
C ALA A 161 -14.22 -4.90 -12.44
N THR A 162 -14.65 -5.01 -11.17
CA THR A 162 -15.88 -4.37 -10.70
C THR A 162 -15.74 -2.85 -10.57
N ARG A 163 -14.59 -2.35 -10.09
CA ARG A 163 -14.34 -0.90 -9.89
C ARG A 163 -14.39 -0.09 -11.19
N PHE A 164 -13.96 -0.68 -12.31
CA PHE A 164 -13.98 -0.03 -13.62
C PHE A 164 -15.19 -0.40 -14.47
N GLY A 165 -16.06 -1.27 -13.96
CA GLY A 165 -17.17 -1.88 -14.70
C GLY A 165 -16.65 -2.83 -15.77
N SER A 166 -17.21 -4.04 -15.82
CA SER A 166 -17.21 -4.82 -17.06
C SER A 166 -17.93 -3.96 -18.10
N GLY A 167 -17.16 -3.31 -18.99
CA GLY A 167 -17.74 -2.61 -20.13
C GLY A 167 -18.56 -3.60 -20.94
N THR A 168 -19.87 -3.48 -20.85
CA THR A 168 -20.84 -3.99 -21.82
C THR A 168 -21.67 -2.83 -22.32
#